data_AF-A0A9D6TWH9-F1
#
_entry.id   AF-A0A9D6TWH9-F1
#
_cell.length_a   1.000
_cell.length_b   1.000
_cell.length_c   1.000
_cell.angle_alpha   90.00
_cell.angle_beta   90.00
_cell.angle_gamma   90.00
#
_symmetry.space_group_name_H-M   'P 1'
#
loop_
_entity.id
_entity.type
_entity.pdbx_description
1 polymer ?
#
loop_
_entity_poly.entity_id
_entity_poly.type
_entity_poly.pdbx_seq_one_letter_code
_entity_poly.pdbx_strand_id
1 'polypeptide(L)'
;MTLRLTRRQYADLYGPTTGDRVRLADTELFIRIERDLTVPGEEAKFGGGKVIRDGMGQSARATRADGALDLVVTNAVIVDHSGIVKADIGVREGRIVAIGKAGNPDLMAGVTAGMVVGAATEVIAGEGRLVTAGGLDTHIHFICPQLVDEAISAGLTTLVGGGTGPATGTNATTCTPGEWHIHRMLEAAEAFPVNLGFLGKGNASAPDPLREQIDAGAIGLKLHEDCGTTPAAIDTALRVADEYDVQVAIHTDTLNEAGFVEDSIRAFKGRTIHTYHTEGAGGGHAPDIIRVCGEPNCLPSSTNPTMPFTVNTMDEHLDMLMV
;
A
#
# COMPACT_ATOMS: atom_id res chain seq x y z
N MET A 1 -7.19 -31.20 -35.61
CA MET A 1 -6.93 -29.91 -36.31
C MET A 1 -6.39 -28.92 -35.29
N THR A 2 -5.41 -28.09 -35.64
CA THR A 2 -4.91 -27.01 -34.75
C THR A 2 -5.52 -25.69 -35.17
N LEU A 3 -6.28 -25.04 -34.28
CA LEU A 3 -6.69 -23.65 -34.44
C LEU A 3 -5.57 -22.74 -33.90
N ARG A 4 -5.23 -21.66 -34.59
CA ARG A 4 -4.24 -20.68 -34.14
C ARG A 4 -4.85 -19.29 -34.18
N LEU A 5 -4.72 -18.55 -33.10
CA LEU A 5 -5.07 -17.13 -33.02
C LEU A 5 -3.82 -16.29 -33.29
N THR A 6 -4.00 -15.14 -33.94
CA THR A 6 -2.95 -14.10 -33.94
C THR A 6 -2.81 -13.51 -32.53
N ARG A 7 -1.64 -12.96 -32.20
CA ARG A 7 -1.40 -12.30 -30.89
C ARG A 7 -2.41 -11.19 -30.61
N ARG A 8 -2.77 -10.41 -31.62
CA ARG A 8 -3.79 -9.35 -31.49
C ARG A 8 -5.16 -9.92 -31.12
N GLN A 9 -5.62 -10.93 -31.84
CA GLN A 9 -6.89 -11.59 -31.52
C GLN A 9 -6.89 -12.22 -30.12
N TYR A 10 -5.75 -12.80 -29.71
CA TYR A 10 -5.60 -13.35 -28.36
C TYR A 10 -5.72 -12.24 -27.31
N ALA A 11 -4.99 -11.15 -27.48
CA ALA A 11 -5.02 -10.01 -26.56
C ALA A 11 -6.40 -9.34 -26.48
N ASP A 12 -7.11 -9.23 -27.60
CA ASP A 12 -8.48 -8.68 -27.65
C ASP A 12 -9.49 -9.58 -26.90
N LEU A 13 -9.23 -10.89 -26.78
CA LEU A 13 -10.11 -11.85 -26.12
C LEU A 13 -9.78 -12.08 -24.64
N TYR A 14 -8.50 -12.19 -24.31
CA TYR A 14 -8.04 -12.66 -23.00
C TYR A 14 -7.04 -11.70 -22.34
N GLY A 15 -6.75 -10.55 -22.95
CA GLY A 15 -5.63 -9.71 -22.55
C GLY A 15 -4.28 -10.24 -23.04
N PRO A 16 -3.21 -9.43 -22.93
CA PRO A 16 -1.88 -9.78 -23.43
C PRO A 16 -1.31 -11.02 -22.73
N THR A 17 -0.38 -11.70 -23.39
CA THR A 17 0.34 -12.88 -22.87
C THR A 17 1.86 -12.67 -22.96
N THR A 18 2.64 -13.67 -22.56
CA THR A 18 4.11 -13.62 -22.44
C THR A 18 4.76 -12.96 -23.66
N GLY A 19 5.55 -11.91 -23.40
CA GLY A 19 6.30 -11.16 -24.40
C GLY A 19 5.57 -9.95 -24.98
N ASP A 20 4.24 -9.87 -24.86
CA ASP A 20 3.48 -8.69 -25.26
C ASP A 20 3.83 -7.50 -24.34
N ARG A 21 3.51 -6.28 -24.79
CA ARG A 21 3.76 -5.05 -24.04
C ARG A 21 2.50 -4.20 -23.92
N VAL A 22 2.38 -3.51 -22.79
CA VAL A 22 1.29 -2.56 -22.51
C VAL A 22 1.89 -1.23 -22.10
N ARG A 23 1.40 -0.15 -22.71
CA ARG A 23 1.73 1.22 -22.28
C ARG A 23 0.94 1.54 -21.01
N LEU A 24 1.58 2.11 -20.01
CA LEU A 24 0.89 2.56 -18.80
C LEU A 24 0.28 3.95 -19.05
N ALA A 25 -1.05 4.00 -19.14
CA ALA A 25 -1.80 5.21 -19.47
C ALA A 25 -1.24 5.93 -20.70
N ASP A 26 -1.00 7.23 -20.60
CA ASP A 26 -0.39 8.10 -21.61
C ASP A 26 1.12 8.33 -21.40
N THR A 27 1.75 7.57 -20.49
CA THR A 27 3.19 7.65 -20.22
C THR A 27 4.02 7.00 -21.34
N GLU A 28 5.34 7.18 -21.29
CA GLU A 28 6.31 6.44 -22.12
C GLU A 28 6.82 5.16 -21.43
N LEU A 29 6.13 4.68 -20.40
CA LEU A 29 6.44 3.43 -19.72
C LEU A 29 5.70 2.26 -20.38
N PHE A 30 6.47 1.24 -20.73
CA PHE A 30 5.95 0.01 -21.32
C PHE A 30 6.31 -1.18 -20.45
N ILE A 31 5.29 -1.82 -19.87
CA ILE A 31 5.46 -3.09 -19.17
C ILE A 31 5.45 -4.24 -20.16
N ARG A 32 6.27 -5.26 -19.91
CA ARG A 32 6.29 -6.50 -20.70
C ARG A 32 5.80 -7.64 -19.81
N ILE A 33 4.89 -8.46 -20.35
CA ILE A 33 4.40 -9.62 -19.62
C ILE A 33 5.53 -10.66 -19.61
N GLU A 34 6.03 -10.96 -18.42
CA GLU A 34 7.21 -11.81 -18.20
C GLU A 34 6.85 -13.28 -18.34
N ARG A 35 5.70 -13.66 -17.78
CA ARG A 35 5.17 -15.03 -17.79
C ARG A 35 3.64 -15.00 -17.83
N ASP A 36 3.07 -16.02 -18.45
CA ASP A 36 1.66 -16.32 -18.42
C ASP A 36 1.48 -17.68 -17.72
N LEU A 37 0.74 -17.66 -16.62
CA LEU A 37 0.46 -18.84 -15.80
C LEU A 37 -0.78 -19.59 -16.27
N THR A 38 -1.52 -19.04 -17.23
CA THR A 38 -2.68 -19.71 -17.85
C THR A 38 -2.22 -20.77 -18.87
N VAL A 39 -3.17 -21.55 -19.37
CA VAL A 39 -2.93 -22.57 -20.40
C VAL A 39 -3.67 -22.16 -21.68
N PRO A 40 -2.95 -21.94 -22.81
CA PRO A 40 -3.58 -21.50 -24.05
C PRO A 40 -4.69 -22.45 -24.54
N GLY A 41 -5.89 -21.91 -24.74
CA GLY A 41 -7.09 -22.68 -25.10
C GLY A 41 -7.95 -23.12 -23.92
N GLU A 42 -7.45 -22.95 -22.70
CA GLU A 42 -8.09 -23.29 -21.42
C GLU A 42 -8.28 -22.04 -20.54
N GLU A 43 -8.36 -20.86 -21.16
CA GLU A 43 -8.58 -19.59 -20.45
C GLU A 43 -9.94 -19.58 -19.75
N ALA A 44 -9.95 -19.17 -18.49
CA ALA A 44 -11.19 -19.01 -17.73
C ALA A 44 -11.93 -17.77 -18.24
N LYS A 45 -13.15 -17.94 -18.78
CA LYS A 45 -13.97 -16.81 -19.26
C LYS A 45 -15.43 -17.02 -18.93
N PHE A 46 -16.05 -16.01 -18.31
CA PHE A 46 -17.45 -16.02 -17.93
C PHE A 46 -18.36 -15.35 -18.98
N GLY A 47 -19.63 -15.75 -19.03
CA GLY A 47 -20.65 -15.17 -19.91
C GLY A 47 -21.46 -16.21 -20.70
N GLY A 48 -22.50 -15.73 -21.41
CA GLY A 48 -23.37 -16.58 -22.23
C GLY A 48 -22.58 -17.40 -23.27
N GLY A 49 -22.63 -18.73 -23.15
CA GLY A 49 -21.93 -19.65 -24.04
C GLY A 49 -20.40 -19.67 -23.88
N LYS A 50 -19.85 -19.19 -22.75
CA LYS A 50 -18.40 -19.17 -22.47
C LYS A 50 -17.94 -20.41 -21.69
N VAL A 51 -16.77 -20.31 -21.04
CA VAL A 51 -16.04 -21.44 -20.44
C VAL A 51 -16.56 -21.76 -19.04
N ILE A 52 -16.71 -20.75 -18.18
CA ILE A 52 -17.18 -20.93 -16.80
C ILE A 52 -18.69 -21.18 -16.82
N ARG A 53 -19.06 -22.45 -16.92
CA ARG A 53 -20.43 -22.98 -16.89
C ARG A 53 -20.41 -24.36 -16.25
N ASP A 54 -21.54 -24.76 -15.68
CA ASP A 54 -21.72 -26.05 -15.01
C ASP A 54 -21.21 -27.23 -15.85
N GLY A 55 -20.38 -28.08 -15.23
CA GLY A 55 -19.76 -29.24 -15.86
C GLY A 55 -18.70 -28.91 -16.92
N MET A 56 -18.33 -27.63 -17.11
CA MET A 56 -17.31 -27.18 -18.06
C MET A 56 -16.12 -26.60 -17.30
N GLY A 57 -15.83 -25.29 -17.45
CA GLY A 57 -14.81 -24.60 -16.65
C GLY A 57 -15.22 -24.36 -15.20
N GLN A 58 -16.51 -24.50 -14.88
CA GLN A 58 -16.98 -24.60 -13.49
C GLN A 58 -17.15 -26.09 -13.16
N SER A 59 -16.55 -26.53 -12.05
CA SER A 59 -16.75 -27.90 -11.55
C SER A 59 -18.20 -28.09 -11.11
N ALA A 60 -18.82 -29.18 -11.59
CA ALA A 60 -20.17 -29.59 -11.18
C ALA A 60 -20.20 -30.27 -9.80
N ARG A 61 -19.03 -30.55 -9.21
CA ARG A 61 -18.91 -31.41 -8.02
C ARG A 61 -18.25 -30.71 -6.83
N ALA A 62 -17.35 -29.77 -7.08
CA ALA A 62 -16.61 -29.09 -6.02
C ALA A 62 -17.55 -28.26 -5.15
N THR A 63 -17.59 -28.56 -3.86
CA THR A 63 -18.25 -27.70 -2.89
C THR A 63 -17.30 -26.60 -2.39
N ARG A 64 -17.85 -25.57 -1.77
CA ARG A 64 -17.04 -24.57 -1.05
C ARG A 64 -16.17 -25.22 0.02
N ALA A 65 -16.68 -26.22 0.73
CA ALA A 65 -15.95 -26.95 1.76
C ALA A 65 -14.77 -27.75 1.19
N ASP A 66 -14.90 -28.24 -0.04
CA ASP A 66 -13.84 -28.98 -0.74
C ASP A 66 -12.74 -28.09 -1.34
N GLY A 67 -12.83 -26.77 -1.18
CA GLY A 67 -11.80 -25.84 -1.67
C GLY A 67 -12.21 -24.98 -2.87
N ALA A 68 -13.48 -25.00 -3.32
CA ALA A 68 -13.92 -24.11 -4.40
C ALA A 68 -13.79 -22.62 -4.00
N LEU A 69 -13.28 -21.78 -4.90
CA LEU A 69 -13.03 -20.36 -4.62
C LEU A 69 -14.31 -19.61 -4.22
N ASP A 70 -14.19 -18.56 -3.40
CA ASP A 70 -15.30 -17.62 -3.16
C ASP A 70 -15.39 -16.62 -4.32
N LEU A 71 -14.23 -16.21 -4.85
CA LEU A 71 -14.11 -15.30 -5.99
C LEU A 71 -12.91 -15.69 -6.85
N VAL A 72 -13.03 -15.55 -8.17
CA VAL A 72 -11.90 -15.60 -9.11
C VAL A 72 -11.84 -14.31 -9.94
N VAL A 73 -10.66 -13.71 -10.04
CA VAL A 73 -10.35 -12.68 -11.04
C VAL A 73 -9.70 -13.37 -12.23
N THR A 74 -10.36 -13.40 -13.38
CA THR A 74 -9.86 -14.14 -14.55
C THR A 74 -8.94 -13.30 -15.41
N ASN A 75 -7.89 -13.90 -15.97
CA ASN A 75 -7.06 -13.30 -17.01
C ASN A 75 -6.43 -11.93 -16.66
N ALA A 76 -6.07 -11.71 -15.39
CA ALA A 76 -5.47 -10.46 -14.94
C ALA A 76 -4.01 -10.32 -15.40
N VAL A 77 -3.62 -9.14 -15.86
CA VAL A 77 -2.19 -8.76 -15.91
C VAL A 77 -1.83 -8.16 -14.57
N ILE A 78 -1.12 -8.93 -13.76
CA ILE A 78 -0.67 -8.54 -12.43
C ILE A 78 0.62 -7.73 -12.57
N VAL A 79 0.62 -6.54 -12.00
CA VAL A 79 1.80 -5.67 -11.90
C VAL A 79 2.13 -5.52 -10.43
N ASP A 80 3.23 -6.12 -10.02
CA ASP A 80 3.66 -6.16 -8.63
C ASP A 80 5.20 -6.14 -8.54
N HIS A 81 5.74 -5.83 -7.36
CA HIS A 81 7.19 -5.87 -7.11
C HIS A 81 7.79 -7.27 -7.33
N SER A 82 6.98 -8.33 -7.21
CA SER A 82 7.39 -9.72 -7.46
C SER A 82 7.45 -10.11 -8.94
N GLY A 83 6.91 -9.28 -9.84
CA GLY A 83 6.97 -9.45 -11.29
C GLY A 83 5.75 -8.93 -12.03
N ILE A 84 5.80 -8.97 -13.37
CA ILE A 84 4.70 -8.61 -14.26
C ILE A 84 4.21 -9.87 -14.97
N VAL A 85 3.11 -10.45 -14.48
CA VAL A 85 2.62 -11.76 -14.94
C VAL A 85 1.17 -11.73 -15.36
N LYS A 86 0.78 -12.65 -16.24
CA LYS A 86 -0.61 -12.92 -16.61
C LYS A 86 -1.09 -14.15 -15.86
N ALA A 87 -2.19 -14.04 -15.11
CA ALA A 87 -2.72 -15.14 -14.30
C ALA A 87 -4.20 -14.93 -13.93
N ASP A 88 -4.84 -15.97 -13.43
CA ASP A 88 -6.05 -15.87 -12.63
C ASP A 88 -5.67 -15.65 -11.15
N ILE A 89 -6.53 -14.97 -10.39
CA ILE A 89 -6.36 -14.74 -8.94
C ILE A 89 -7.52 -15.38 -8.20
N GLY A 90 -7.23 -16.30 -7.29
CA GLY A 90 -8.22 -16.98 -6.47
C GLY A 90 -8.33 -16.34 -5.08
N VAL A 91 -9.55 -16.03 -4.67
CA VAL A 91 -9.86 -15.46 -3.36
C VAL A 91 -10.79 -16.38 -2.58
N ARG A 92 -10.46 -16.57 -1.31
CA ARG A 92 -11.33 -17.22 -0.29
C ARG A 92 -11.23 -16.46 1.01
N GLU A 93 -12.36 -16.28 1.68
CA GLU A 93 -12.44 -15.67 3.02
C GLU A 93 -11.71 -14.32 3.10
N GLY A 94 -11.87 -13.51 2.05
CA GLY A 94 -11.25 -12.19 1.92
C GLY A 94 -9.74 -12.21 1.68
N ARG A 95 -9.12 -13.37 1.42
CA ARG A 95 -7.68 -13.51 1.20
C ARG A 95 -7.36 -14.08 -0.18
N ILE A 96 -6.25 -13.64 -0.76
CA ILE A 96 -5.67 -14.27 -1.95
C ILE A 96 -5.11 -15.63 -1.52
N VAL A 97 -5.65 -16.72 -2.07
CA VAL A 97 -5.23 -18.09 -1.72
C VAL A 97 -4.32 -18.72 -2.76
N ALA A 98 -4.39 -18.27 -4.00
CA ALA A 98 -3.53 -18.73 -5.08
C ALA A 98 -3.54 -17.75 -6.27
N ILE A 99 -2.43 -17.72 -7.00
CA ILE A 99 -2.26 -17.01 -8.27
C ILE A 99 -1.75 -18.03 -9.28
N GLY A 100 -2.43 -18.19 -10.41
CA GLY A 100 -2.13 -19.28 -11.34
C GLY A 100 -3.19 -19.45 -12.42
N LYS A 101 -3.62 -20.68 -12.66
CA LYS A 101 -4.68 -21.03 -13.62
C LYS A 101 -5.88 -21.59 -12.86
N ALA A 102 -7.00 -20.90 -12.95
CA ALA A 102 -8.26 -21.32 -12.35
C ALA A 102 -9.09 -22.17 -13.32
N GLY A 103 -10.08 -22.88 -12.79
CA GLY A 103 -11.09 -23.56 -13.60
C GLY A 103 -11.51 -24.90 -13.00
N ASN A 104 -11.80 -25.87 -13.87
CA ASN A 104 -12.27 -27.19 -13.47
C ASN A 104 -11.19 -28.26 -13.72
N PRO A 105 -10.59 -28.86 -12.69
CA PRO A 105 -9.56 -29.88 -12.86
C PRO A 105 -10.10 -31.18 -13.49
N ASP A 106 -11.42 -31.38 -13.54
CA ASP A 106 -12.02 -32.56 -14.18
C ASP A 106 -11.79 -32.57 -15.71
N LEU A 107 -11.58 -31.40 -16.32
CA LEU A 107 -11.53 -31.24 -17.78
C LEU A 107 -10.35 -30.41 -18.27
N MET A 108 -9.89 -29.44 -17.47
CA MET A 108 -8.88 -28.47 -17.89
C MET A 108 -7.50 -28.87 -17.38
N ALA A 109 -6.50 -28.83 -18.26
CA ALA A 109 -5.11 -29.06 -17.86
C ALA A 109 -4.57 -27.89 -17.02
N GLY A 110 -3.69 -28.21 -16.08
CA GLY A 110 -2.88 -27.22 -15.36
C GLY A 110 -3.62 -26.36 -14.34
N VAL A 111 -4.85 -26.73 -13.93
CA VAL A 111 -5.57 -26.01 -12.86
C VAL A 111 -4.73 -26.05 -11.59
N THR A 112 -4.39 -24.87 -11.08
CA THR A 112 -3.57 -24.71 -9.89
C THR A 112 -4.33 -25.25 -8.67
N ALA A 113 -3.61 -25.95 -7.79
CA ALA A 113 -4.18 -26.44 -6.53
C ALA A 113 -4.79 -25.27 -5.75
N GLY A 114 -6.03 -25.42 -5.27
CA GLY A 114 -6.76 -24.36 -4.59
C GLY A 114 -7.46 -23.34 -5.50
N MET A 115 -7.42 -23.49 -6.83
CA MET A 115 -8.06 -22.57 -7.79
C MET A 115 -9.25 -23.19 -8.53
N VAL A 116 -10.00 -24.08 -7.86
CA VAL A 116 -11.18 -24.69 -8.45
C VAL A 116 -12.32 -23.68 -8.48
N VAL A 117 -12.90 -23.46 -9.67
CA VAL A 117 -14.13 -22.68 -9.84
C VAL A 117 -15.30 -23.63 -9.64
N GLY A 118 -16.12 -23.39 -8.61
CA GLY A 118 -17.29 -24.18 -8.29
C GLY A 118 -18.57 -23.35 -8.30
N ALA A 119 -19.69 -23.93 -7.85
CA ALA A 119 -20.97 -23.23 -7.81
C ALA A 119 -21.02 -22.04 -6.82
N ALA A 120 -20.07 -21.96 -5.88
CA ALA A 120 -19.97 -20.88 -4.90
C ALA A 120 -19.04 -19.73 -5.34
N THR A 121 -18.43 -19.83 -6.53
CA THR A 121 -17.39 -18.90 -6.99
C THR A 121 -17.98 -17.76 -7.80
N GLU A 122 -17.84 -16.53 -7.32
CA GLU A 122 -18.08 -15.32 -8.11
C GLU A 122 -16.94 -15.07 -9.11
N VAL A 123 -17.20 -14.34 -10.20
CA VAL A 123 -16.22 -14.04 -11.25
C VAL A 123 -16.10 -12.53 -11.48
N ILE A 124 -14.86 -12.02 -11.39
CA ILE A 124 -14.48 -10.70 -11.91
C ILE A 124 -13.65 -10.90 -13.19
N ALA A 125 -14.07 -10.29 -14.29
CA ALA A 125 -13.34 -10.34 -15.55
C ALA A 125 -12.15 -9.36 -15.53
N GLY A 126 -10.94 -9.90 -15.43
CA GLY A 126 -9.67 -9.17 -15.49
C GLY A 126 -9.03 -9.12 -16.88
N GLU A 127 -9.58 -9.80 -17.89
CA GLU A 127 -9.08 -9.72 -19.26
C GLU A 127 -9.01 -8.26 -19.77
N GLY A 128 -7.82 -7.85 -20.20
CA GLY A 128 -7.57 -6.48 -20.67
C GLY A 128 -7.44 -5.44 -19.54
N ARG A 129 -7.41 -5.87 -18.28
CA ARG A 129 -7.16 -5.02 -17.11
C ARG A 129 -5.78 -5.29 -16.51
N LEU A 130 -5.22 -4.25 -15.92
CA LEU A 130 -4.08 -4.37 -15.02
C LEU A 130 -4.62 -4.51 -13.59
N VAL A 131 -4.01 -5.39 -12.79
CA VAL A 131 -4.35 -5.59 -11.38
C VAL A 131 -3.08 -5.37 -10.56
N THR A 132 -3.19 -4.53 -9.53
CA THR A 132 -2.12 -4.23 -8.59
C THR A 132 -2.60 -4.56 -7.18
N ALA A 133 -1.67 -4.61 -6.22
CA ALA A 133 -2.07 -4.42 -4.83
C ALA A 133 -2.74 -3.04 -4.65
N GLY A 134 -3.59 -2.91 -3.65
CA GLY A 134 -4.09 -1.61 -3.24
C GLY A 134 -2.95 -0.77 -2.67
N GLY A 135 -2.94 0.53 -2.97
CA GLY A 135 -1.91 1.44 -2.47
C GLY A 135 -1.94 1.56 -0.95
N LEU A 136 -0.76 1.81 -0.39
CA LEU A 136 -0.54 1.99 1.04
C LEU A 136 0.10 3.36 1.24
N ASP A 137 -0.64 4.29 1.84
CA ASP A 137 -0.16 5.62 2.17
C ASP A 137 0.21 5.66 3.66
N THR A 138 1.48 5.89 3.94
CA THR A 138 2.02 5.91 5.31
C THR A 138 2.15 7.31 5.91
N HIS A 139 1.73 8.38 5.23
CA HIS A 139 1.90 9.75 5.73
C HIS A 139 0.56 10.51 5.73
N ILE A 140 -0.44 9.95 6.40
CA ILE A 140 -1.79 10.53 6.42
C ILE A 140 -2.00 11.44 7.62
N HIS A 141 -2.42 12.67 7.36
CA HIS A 141 -3.01 13.53 8.38
C HIS A 141 -4.52 13.30 8.38
N PHE A 142 -5.07 12.72 9.46
CA PHE A 142 -6.52 12.46 9.59
C PHE A 142 -7.29 13.74 9.95
N ILE A 143 -7.26 14.72 9.03
CA ILE A 143 -7.85 16.05 9.17
C ILE A 143 -9.37 16.01 8.98
N CYS A 144 -9.85 15.22 8.02
CA CYS A 144 -11.26 15.13 7.69
C CYS A 144 -11.61 13.73 7.16
N PRO A 145 -12.85 13.23 7.32
CA PRO A 145 -13.22 11.91 6.83
C PRO A 145 -13.28 11.81 5.30
N GLN A 146 -13.50 12.93 4.59
CA GLN A 146 -13.62 12.97 3.13
C GLN A 146 -12.36 12.47 2.42
N LEU A 147 -11.18 12.60 3.04
CA LEU A 147 -9.93 12.10 2.45
C LEU A 147 -9.94 10.58 2.24
N VAL A 148 -10.77 9.83 2.98
CA VAL A 148 -10.87 8.38 2.81
C VAL A 148 -11.53 8.02 1.47
N ASP A 149 -12.57 8.76 1.09
CA ASP A 149 -13.25 8.58 -0.20
C ASP A 149 -12.32 8.94 -1.36
N GLU A 150 -11.56 10.03 -1.23
CA GLU A 150 -10.56 10.43 -2.22
C GLU A 150 -9.47 9.36 -2.35
N ALA A 151 -8.95 8.87 -1.22
CA ALA A 151 -7.91 7.86 -1.18
C ALA A 151 -8.33 6.55 -1.85
N ILE A 152 -9.52 6.01 -1.51
CA ILE A 152 -10.00 4.76 -2.11
C ILE A 152 -10.30 4.93 -3.60
N SER A 153 -10.79 6.11 -4.03
CA SER A 153 -11.00 6.41 -5.45
C SER A 153 -9.69 6.44 -6.26
N ALA A 154 -8.59 6.82 -5.60
CA ALA A 154 -7.24 6.80 -6.17
C ALA A 154 -6.56 5.41 -6.09
N GLY A 155 -7.26 4.39 -5.58
CA GLY A 155 -6.74 3.02 -5.45
C GLY A 155 -5.92 2.77 -4.18
N LEU A 156 -5.97 3.67 -3.19
CA LEU A 156 -5.39 3.44 -1.86
C LEU A 156 -6.34 2.61 -1.00
N THR A 157 -5.82 1.62 -0.30
CA THR A 157 -6.63 0.71 0.54
C THR A 157 -6.17 0.66 1.99
N THR A 158 -5.01 1.27 2.28
CA THR A 158 -4.43 1.33 3.62
C THR A 158 -3.88 2.73 3.87
N LEU A 159 -4.33 3.34 4.97
CA LEU A 159 -3.96 4.69 5.38
C LEU A 159 -3.34 4.63 6.78
N VAL A 160 -2.07 5.01 6.88
CA VAL A 160 -1.33 5.08 8.15
C VAL A 160 -0.88 6.50 8.39
N GLY A 161 -1.08 6.98 9.60
CA GLY A 161 -0.73 8.34 9.99
C GLY A 161 -1.38 8.72 11.31
N GLY A 162 -1.76 9.97 11.51
CA GLY A 162 -2.37 10.39 12.79
C GLY A 162 -3.22 11.64 12.67
N GLY A 163 -4.12 11.83 13.61
CA GLY A 163 -4.98 13.00 13.65
C GLY A 163 -6.25 12.82 14.46
N THR A 164 -6.93 13.93 14.75
CA THR A 164 -8.18 13.97 15.52
C THR A 164 -9.21 14.90 14.88
N GLY A 165 -9.20 15.01 13.55
CA GLY A 165 -9.94 16.04 12.81
C GLY A 165 -9.12 17.32 12.59
N PRO A 166 -9.76 18.46 12.24
CA PRO A 166 -9.07 19.67 11.78
C PRO A 166 -8.50 20.53 12.94
N ALA A 167 -7.94 19.88 13.96
CA ALA A 167 -7.24 20.55 15.04
C ALA A 167 -5.85 21.01 14.57
N THR A 168 -5.36 22.13 15.09
CA THR A 168 -4.06 22.70 14.72
C THR A 168 -2.92 21.67 14.75
N GLY A 169 -2.88 20.82 15.79
CA GLY A 169 -1.86 19.77 15.90
C GLY A 169 -1.96 18.69 14.81
N THR A 170 -3.16 18.36 14.34
CA THR A 170 -3.37 17.39 13.24
C THR A 170 -3.09 18.00 11.88
N ASN A 171 -3.44 19.28 11.69
CA ASN A 171 -3.11 20.00 10.46
C ASN A 171 -1.60 20.07 10.25
N ALA A 172 -0.82 20.14 11.34
CA ALA A 172 0.63 20.17 11.29
C ALA A 172 1.29 18.79 11.38
N THR A 173 0.73 17.83 12.12
CA THR A 173 1.43 16.57 12.47
C THR A 173 0.53 15.34 12.30
N THR A 174 1.12 14.24 11.84
CA THR A 174 0.49 12.91 11.83
C THR A 174 0.48 12.26 13.23
N CYS A 175 -0.10 12.94 14.21
CA CYS A 175 -0.20 12.44 15.58
C CYS A 175 -1.67 12.33 16.03
N THR A 176 -2.03 11.19 16.61
CA THR A 176 -3.23 10.99 17.42
C THR A 176 -2.81 10.93 18.90
N PRO A 177 -2.79 12.06 19.63
CA PRO A 177 -2.08 12.15 20.90
C PRO A 177 -2.88 11.57 22.08
N GLY A 178 -2.28 10.61 22.79
CA GLY A 178 -2.81 10.09 24.06
C GLY A 178 -3.94 9.06 23.91
N GLU A 179 -4.15 8.27 24.97
CA GLU A 179 -5.09 7.14 25.01
C GLU A 179 -6.50 7.51 24.54
N TRP A 180 -7.05 8.61 25.06
CA TRP A 180 -8.44 8.99 24.77
C TRP A 180 -8.68 9.25 23.28
N HIS A 181 -7.78 9.97 22.63
CA HIS A 181 -7.92 10.28 21.20
C HIS A 181 -7.70 9.05 20.32
N ILE A 182 -6.78 8.17 20.70
CA ILE A 182 -6.56 6.90 19.99
C ILE A 182 -7.84 6.06 20.01
N HIS A 183 -8.47 5.88 21.18
CA HIS A 183 -9.74 5.17 21.28
C HIS A 183 -10.85 5.79 20.44
N ARG A 184 -10.99 7.12 20.44
CA ARG A 184 -12.00 7.82 19.62
C ARG A 184 -11.76 7.65 18.12
N MET A 185 -10.51 7.64 17.67
CA MET A 185 -10.17 7.42 16.27
C MET A 185 -10.38 5.96 15.84
N LEU A 186 -10.09 5.00 16.73
CA LEU A 186 -10.41 3.59 16.50
C LEU A 186 -11.92 3.35 16.39
N GLU A 187 -12.73 3.98 17.24
CA GLU A 187 -14.20 3.92 17.11
C GLU A 187 -14.70 4.55 15.81
N ALA A 188 -14.10 5.66 15.38
CA ALA A 188 -14.45 6.30 14.11
C ALA A 188 -14.03 5.44 12.88
N ALA A 189 -12.95 4.67 12.99
CA ALA A 189 -12.43 3.81 11.93
C ALA A 189 -13.43 2.74 11.47
N GLU A 190 -14.32 2.28 12.36
CA GLU A 190 -15.35 1.26 12.07
C GLU A 190 -16.33 1.67 10.95
N ALA A 191 -16.39 2.95 10.60
CA ALA A 191 -17.26 3.46 9.54
C ALA A 191 -16.67 3.30 8.13
N PHE A 192 -15.39 2.94 7.98
CA PHE A 192 -14.69 3.04 6.70
C PHE A 192 -14.22 1.68 6.16
N PRO A 193 -14.45 1.37 4.86
CA PRO A 193 -14.03 0.11 4.24
C PRO A 193 -12.57 0.16 3.74
N VAL A 194 -11.66 0.67 4.57
CA VAL A 194 -10.21 0.72 4.31
C VAL A 194 -9.44 0.30 5.56
N ASN A 195 -8.19 -0.12 5.42
CA ASN A 195 -7.34 -0.39 6.58
C ASN A 195 -6.82 0.95 7.13
N LEU A 196 -7.00 1.19 8.43
CA LEU A 196 -6.54 2.41 9.10
C LEU A 196 -5.54 2.08 10.21
N GLY A 197 -4.45 2.84 10.27
CA GLY A 197 -3.44 2.74 11.32
C GLY A 197 -3.09 4.11 11.90
N PHE A 198 -3.09 4.22 13.22
CA PHE A 198 -2.88 5.49 13.93
C PHE A 198 -1.52 5.54 14.62
N LEU A 199 -0.82 6.65 14.46
CA LEU A 199 0.46 6.97 15.07
C LEU A 199 0.23 7.85 16.30
N GLY A 200 0.85 7.49 17.42
CA GLY A 200 0.93 8.34 18.60
C GLY A 200 1.94 9.47 18.43
N LYS A 201 1.96 10.40 19.38
CA LYS A 201 2.99 11.44 19.44
C LYS A 201 4.27 10.88 20.06
N GLY A 202 5.37 10.91 19.32
CA GLY A 202 6.69 10.42 19.73
C GLY A 202 7.54 11.43 20.52
N ASN A 203 7.13 12.70 20.58
CA ASN A 203 7.90 13.77 21.21
C ASN A 203 7.75 13.77 22.75
N ALA A 204 8.50 12.90 23.43
CA ALA A 204 8.69 12.93 24.88
C ALA A 204 10.09 12.43 25.27
N SER A 205 10.69 13.00 26.32
CA SER A 205 11.99 12.55 26.85
C SER A 205 11.87 11.54 28.01
N ALA A 206 10.64 11.15 28.35
CA ALA A 206 10.35 10.05 29.26
C ALA A 206 9.55 8.98 28.50
N PRO A 207 9.77 7.69 28.78
CA PRO A 207 9.18 6.62 27.97
C PRO A 207 7.69 6.40 28.27
N ASP A 208 7.25 6.55 29.52
CA ASP A 208 5.88 6.17 29.92
C ASP A 208 4.77 6.90 29.14
N PRO A 209 4.87 8.22 28.84
CA PRO A 209 3.91 8.90 27.96
C PRO A 209 3.85 8.36 26.52
N LEU A 210 4.90 7.69 26.04
CA LEU A 210 4.91 7.06 24.73
C LEU A 210 4.30 5.65 24.79
N ARG A 211 4.62 4.91 25.85
CA ARG A 211 4.12 3.56 26.11
C ARG A 211 2.59 3.53 26.20
N GLU A 212 1.99 4.45 26.97
CA GLU A 212 0.53 4.48 27.14
C GLU A 212 -0.24 4.67 25.82
N GLN A 213 0.37 5.34 24.83
CA GLN A 213 -0.24 5.53 23.51
C GLN A 213 -0.23 4.24 22.69
N ILE A 214 0.87 3.48 22.76
CA ILE A 214 0.97 2.20 22.07
C ILE A 214 0.05 1.18 22.74
N ASP A 215 0.01 1.15 24.07
CA ASP A 215 -0.91 0.31 24.86
C ASP A 215 -2.39 0.61 24.53
N ALA A 216 -2.72 1.87 24.21
CA ALA A 216 -4.05 2.29 23.77
C ALA A 216 -4.39 1.90 22.32
N GLY A 217 -3.43 1.42 21.54
CA GLY A 217 -3.64 0.94 20.17
C GLY A 217 -2.96 1.75 19.05
N ALA A 218 -2.05 2.69 19.37
CA ALA A 218 -1.19 3.27 18.34
C ALA A 218 -0.26 2.20 17.75
N ILE A 219 -0.11 2.15 16.44
CA ILE A 219 0.72 1.17 15.72
C ILE A 219 2.16 1.66 15.48
N GLY A 220 2.50 2.83 16.01
CA GLY A 220 3.76 3.51 15.80
C GLY A 220 3.72 4.92 16.40
N LEU A 221 4.84 5.64 16.26
CA LEU A 221 4.99 6.99 16.79
C LEU A 221 5.47 7.95 15.70
N LYS A 222 5.02 9.21 15.77
CA LYS A 222 5.55 10.31 14.95
C LYS A 222 6.37 11.27 15.82
N LEU A 223 7.62 11.48 15.46
CA LEU A 223 8.43 12.62 15.90
C LEU A 223 8.21 13.79 14.94
N HIS A 224 7.85 14.96 15.46
CA HIS A 224 7.65 16.18 14.68
C HIS A 224 8.30 17.40 15.30
N GLU A 225 8.89 18.29 14.48
CA GLU A 225 9.63 19.44 14.98
C GLU A 225 8.75 20.47 15.71
N ASP A 226 7.51 20.65 15.27
CA ASP A 226 6.46 21.44 15.94
C ASP A 226 6.21 21.01 17.40
N CYS A 227 6.58 19.77 17.75
CA CYS A 227 6.52 19.23 19.10
C CYS A 227 7.92 19.01 19.71
N GLY A 228 8.99 19.44 19.03
CA GLY A 228 10.39 19.35 19.43
C GLY A 228 11.04 18.00 19.08
N THR A 229 11.63 17.87 17.89
CA THR A 229 12.37 16.67 17.47
C THR A 229 13.82 16.70 17.97
N THR A 230 13.98 16.74 19.29
CA THR A 230 15.29 16.82 19.94
C THR A 230 15.98 15.45 20.02
N PRO A 231 17.32 15.38 20.16
CA PRO A 231 18.04 14.11 20.37
C PRO A 231 17.50 13.26 21.52
N ALA A 232 17.01 13.89 22.59
CA ALA A 232 16.43 13.19 23.75
C ALA A 232 15.06 12.55 23.42
N ALA A 233 14.21 13.25 22.66
CA ALA A 233 12.95 12.70 22.18
C ALA A 233 13.17 11.57 21.17
N ILE A 234 14.10 11.76 20.23
CA ILE A 234 14.53 10.74 19.25
C ILE A 234 14.97 9.47 19.97
N ASP A 235 15.89 9.58 20.93
CA ASP A 235 16.42 8.42 21.64
C ASP A 235 15.34 7.66 22.41
N THR A 236 14.45 8.39 23.08
CA THR A 236 13.37 7.83 23.90
C THR A 236 12.34 7.13 23.03
N ALA A 237 11.88 7.76 21.96
CA ALA A 237 10.90 7.18 21.03
C ALA A 237 11.43 5.89 20.39
N LEU A 238 12.69 5.89 19.93
CA LEU A 238 13.30 4.70 19.33
C LEU A 238 13.53 3.57 20.35
N ARG A 239 13.81 3.88 21.63
CA ARG A 239 13.88 2.86 22.68
C ARG A 239 12.51 2.22 22.93
N VAL A 240 11.46 3.04 23.00
CA VAL A 240 10.09 2.54 23.18
C VAL A 240 9.64 1.73 21.96
N ALA A 241 10.04 2.14 20.76
CA ALA A 241 9.77 1.41 19.53
C ALA A 241 10.40 0.00 19.53
N ASP A 242 11.66 -0.13 19.96
CA ASP A 242 12.32 -1.43 20.12
C ASP A 242 11.63 -2.31 21.20
N GLU A 243 11.11 -1.69 22.27
CA GLU A 243 10.39 -2.40 23.34
C GLU A 243 9.04 -2.97 22.87
N TYR A 244 8.35 -2.28 21.96
CA TYR A 244 6.98 -2.59 21.52
C TYR A 244 6.89 -3.16 20.10
N ASP A 245 8.00 -3.26 19.38
CA ASP A 245 8.07 -3.70 17.98
C ASP A 245 7.17 -2.87 17.05
N VAL A 246 7.28 -1.54 17.16
CA VAL A 246 6.54 -0.58 16.31
C VAL A 246 7.49 0.34 15.54
N GLN A 247 6.99 0.95 14.47
CA GLN A 247 7.79 1.90 13.68
C GLN A 247 7.77 3.31 14.30
N VAL A 248 8.86 4.07 14.09
CA VAL A 248 8.92 5.51 14.33
C VAL A 248 9.07 6.25 13.01
N ALA A 249 8.12 7.12 12.70
CA ALA A 249 8.24 8.11 11.64
C ALA A 249 8.82 9.41 12.19
N ILE A 250 9.67 10.10 11.41
CA ILE A 250 10.31 11.33 11.84
C ILE A 250 10.21 12.45 10.80
N HIS A 251 9.84 13.62 11.30
CA HIS A 251 10.08 14.93 10.71
C HIS A 251 11.13 15.60 11.63
N THR A 252 12.33 15.80 11.10
CA THR A 252 13.51 16.26 11.88
C THR A 252 13.50 17.78 12.11
N ASP A 253 14.41 18.28 12.94
CA ASP A 253 14.56 19.69 13.30
C ASP A 253 15.09 20.54 12.12
N THR A 254 14.19 21.21 11.40
CA THR A 254 14.54 22.04 10.23
C THR A 254 15.45 23.19 10.62
N LEU A 255 15.23 23.74 11.82
CA LEU A 255 15.94 24.90 12.34
C LEU A 255 17.38 24.59 12.76
N ASN A 256 17.72 23.30 12.89
CA ASN A 256 18.95 22.84 13.51
C ASN A 256 19.11 23.39 14.93
N GLU A 257 18.01 23.55 15.68
CA GLU A 257 18.00 24.15 17.00
C GLU A 257 18.78 23.30 18.02
N ALA A 258 18.55 21.99 18.02
CA ALA A 258 19.18 21.06 18.95
C ALA A 258 20.44 20.37 18.39
N GLY A 259 20.78 20.63 17.12
CA GLY A 259 21.91 20.04 16.41
C GLY A 259 21.67 19.97 14.90
N PHE A 260 22.70 19.61 14.14
CA PHE A 260 22.58 19.40 12.70
C PHE A 260 22.14 17.96 12.39
N VAL A 261 21.98 17.63 11.10
CA VAL A 261 21.52 16.30 10.66
C VAL A 261 22.36 15.16 11.24
N GLU A 262 23.67 15.34 11.37
CA GLU A 262 24.57 14.36 11.97
C GLU A 262 24.26 14.07 13.44
N ASP A 263 23.69 15.01 14.18
CA ASP A 263 23.34 14.84 15.59
C ASP A 263 22.03 14.06 15.74
N SER A 264 21.05 14.30 14.87
CA SER A 264 19.87 13.44 14.76
C SER A 264 20.25 12.02 14.34
N ILE A 265 21.12 11.85 13.33
CA ILE A 265 21.65 10.54 12.91
C ILE A 265 22.34 9.84 14.09
N ARG A 266 23.16 10.57 14.85
CA ARG A 266 23.82 10.04 16.06
C ARG A 266 22.79 9.62 17.11
N ALA A 267 21.70 10.36 17.27
CA ALA A 267 20.62 10.02 18.19
C ALA A 267 19.83 8.77 17.75
N PHE A 268 19.78 8.45 16.46
CA PHE A 268 19.21 7.18 15.98
C PHE A 268 19.96 5.98 16.53
N LYS A 269 21.28 6.09 16.76
CA LYS A 269 22.14 5.01 17.27
C LYS A 269 22.03 3.72 16.45
N GLY A 270 21.83 3.86 15.13
CA GLY A 270 21.68 2.74 14.20
C GLY A 270 20.36 1.96 14.29
N ARG A 271 19.38 2.43 15.08
CA ARG A 271 18.03 1.82 15.14
C ARG A 271 17.20 2.18 13.92
N THR A 272 16.28 1.30 13.56
CA THR A 272 15.38 1.50 12.42
C THR A 272 14.52 2.74 12.61
N ILE A 273 14.42 3.58 11.59
CA ILE A 273 13.56 4.77 11.60
C ILE A 273 13.05 5.07 10.19
N HIS A 274 11.79 5.51 10.09
CA HIS A 274 11.19 5.97 8.84
C HIS A 274 11.32 7.49 8.71
N THR A 275 12.16 7.95 7.79
CA THR A 275 12.31 9.39 7.52
C THR A 275 11.25 9.85 6.53
N TYR A 276 10.32 10.69 6.97
CA TYR A 276 9.32 11.28 6.08
C TYR A 276 9.91 12.41 5.24
N HIS A 277 9.25 12.70 4.09
CA HIS A 277 9.58 13.78 3.14
C HIS A 277 11.09 14.06 3.07
N THR A 278 11.86 13.01 2.81
CA THR A 278 13.30 12.96 3.08
C THR A 278 14.09 13.99 2.27
N GLU A 279 13.53 14.47 1.17
CA GLU A 279 14.12 15.55 0.37
C GLU A 279 14.22 16.88 1.15
N GLY A 280 13.25 17.17 2.03
CA GLY A 280 13.30 18.29 2.96
C GLY A 280 12.28 19.40 2.73
N ALA A 281 11.64 19.50 1.55
CA ALA A 281 10.62 20.53 1.33
C ALA A 281 9.42 20.45 2.30
N GLY A 282 9.01 19.24 2.69
CA GLY A 282 7.99 19.00 3.72
C GLY A 282 8.49 19.17 5.16
N GLY A 283 9.76 19.52 5.33
CA GLY A 283 10.45 19.76 6.58
C GLY A 283 11.54 18.73 6.92
N GLY A 284 12.55 19.21 7.62
CA GLY A 284 13.72 18.48 8.06
C GLY A 284 14.99 19.33 8.00
N HIS A 285 16.07 18.87 8.64
CA HIS A 285 17.34 19.60 8.75
C HIS A 285 17.73 20.34 7.46
N ALA A 286 17.71 21.67 7.51
CA ALA A 286 18.02 22.48 6.35
C ALA A 286 19.55 22.68 6.24
N PRO A 287 20.15 22.49 5.05
CA PRO A 287 19.55 22.08 3.78
C PRO A 287 19.74 20.58 3.46
N ASP A 288 20.25 19.78 4.40
CA ASP A 288 20.91 18.51 4.08
C ASP A 288 20.29 17.26 4.74
N ILE A 289 19.03 17.33 5.16
CA ILE A 289 18.25 16.18 5.62
C ILE A 289 18.27 15.01 4.64
N ILE A 290 18.33 15.27 3.33
CA ILE A 290 18.39 14.25 2.28
C ILE A 290 19.56 13.26 2.43
N ARG A 291 20.58 13.60 3.22
CA ARG A 291 21.71 12.70 3.54
C ARG A 291 21.25 11.42 4.21
N VAL A 292 20.12 11.41 4.94
CA VAL A 292 19.58 10.21 5.59
C VAL A 292 19.17 9.11 4.60
N CYS A 293 18.99 9.42 3.31
CA CYS A 293 18.83 8.40 2.25
C CYS A 293 20.03 7.44 2.15
N GLY A 294 21.21 7.85 2.60
CA GLY A 294 22.42 7.01 2.61
C GLY A 294 22.61 6.17 3.87
N GLU A 295 21.76 6.36 4.89
CA GLU A 295 21.89 5.67 6.17
C GLU A 295 21.20 4.30 6.13
N PRO A 296 21.89 3.19 6.48
CA PRO A 296 21.38 1.84 6.29
C PRO A 296 20.20 1.48 7.20
N ASN A 297 20.04 2.19 8.31
CA ASN A 297 18.94 2.01 9.26
C ASN A 297 17.74 2.93 8.97
N CYS A 298 17.83 3.81 7.97
CA CYS A 298 16.74 4.69 7.59
C CYS A 298 15.89 4.03 6.48
N LEU A 299 14.57 4.15 6.62
CA LEU A 299 13.58 3.81 5.60
C LEU A 299 13.04 5.13 5.02
N PRO A 300 13.64 5.67 3.94
CA PRO A 300 13.27 6.99 3.44
C PRO A 300 11.99 6.96 2.59
N SER A 301 11.12 7.94 2.79
CA SER A 301 10.01 8.23 1.87
C SER A 301 9.98 9.70 1.45
N SER A 302 9.38 9.96 0.30
CA SER A 302 9.01 11.30 -0.16
C SER A 302 7.51 11.53 0.05
N THR A 303 7.10 12.79 0.15
CA THR A 303 5.69 13.19 -0.02
C THR A 303 5.46 13.58 -1.49
N ASN A 304 4.20 13.59 -1.91
CA ASN A 304 3.85 13.75 -3.32
C ASN A 304 3.99 15.18 -3.92
N PRO A 305 3.99 16.31 -3.19
CA PRO A 305 3.94 17.62 -3.85
C PRO A 305 5.21 17.95 -4.66
N THR A 306 6.35 17.40 -4.28
CA THR A 306 7.63 17.58 -5.00
C THR A 306 7.82 16.61 -6.15
N MET A 307 6.84 15.75 -6.45
CA MET A 307 6.98 14.61 -7.35
C MET A 307 6.16 14.76 -8.64
N PRO A 308 6.79 14.85 -9.83
CA PRO A 308 8.21 15.12 -10.07
C PRO A 308 8.53 16.62 -9.96
N PHE A 309 9.80 16.98 -10.15
CA PHE A 309 10.18 18.39 -10.33
C PHE A 309 9.59 18.96 -11.63
N THR A 310 8.71 19.94 -11.51
CA THR A 310 8.06 20.65 -12.63
C THR A 310 8.32 22.15 -12.56
N VAL A 311 7.95 22.87 -13.62
CA VAL A 311 8.13 24.34 -13.71
C VAL A 311 7.40 25.13 -12.62
N ASN A 312 6.35 24.56 -12.01
CA ASN A 312 5.55 25.24 -10.99
C ASN A 312 5.86 24.76 -9.56
N THR A 313 6.68 23.71 -9.40
CA THR A 313 6.90 23.07 -8.09
C THR A 313 7.43 24.08 -7.06
N MET A 314 8.41 24.90 -7.43
CA MET A 314 8.99 25.89 -6.51
C MET A 314 8.00 26.97 -6.08
N ASP A 315 7.22 27.51 -7.02
CA ASP A 315 6.32 28.63 -6.77
C ASP A 315 5.15 28.23 -5.86
N GLU A 316 4.63 26.99 -6.01
CA GLU A 316 3.56 26.47 -5.16
C GLU A 316 4.00 26.23 -3.71
N HIS A 317 5.23 25.72 -3.50
CA HIS A 317 5.68 25.29 -2.17
C HIS A 317 5.93 26.46 -1.22
N LEU A 318 6.34 27.62 -1.72
CA LEU A 318 6.61 28.78 -0.88
C LEU A 318 5.35 29.26 -0.16
N ASP A 319 4.23 29.36 -0.89
CA ASP A 319 2.96 29.78 -0.30
C ASP A 319 2.38 28.67 0.60
N MET A 320 2.51 27.40 0.20
CA MET A 320 2.03 26.25 0.99
C MET A 320 2.71 26.15 2.37
N LEU A 321 4.02 26.41 2.44
CA LEU A 321 4.79 26.30 3.68
C LEU A 321 4.44 27.39 4.72
N MET A 322 3.87 28.50 4.28
CA MET A 322 3.59 29.66 5.13
C MET A 322 2.19 29.65 5.78
N VAL A 323 1.31 28.70 5.41
CA VAL A 323 -0.08 28.57 5.90
C VAL A 323 -0.15 27.69 7.15
#